data_AF-A0A959PLH7-F1
#
_entry.id   AF-A0A959PLH7-F1
#
_cell.length_a   1.000
_cell.length_b   1.000
_cell.length_c   1.000
_cell.angle_alpha   90.00
_cell.angle_beta   90.00
_cell.angle_gamma   90.00
#
_symmetry.space_group_name_H-M   'P 1'
#
loop_
_entity.id
_entity.type
_entity.pdbx_description
1 polymer ?
#
loop_
_entity_poly.entity_id
_entity_poly.type
_entity_poly.pdbx_seq_one_letter_code
_entity_poly.pdbx_strand_id
1 'polypeptide(L)' 'MQTFSLFELNEYIRRVLALNFTDSIWITAEISQIGSARGHYYLDLIQKDDQSDQIVAQ' A
#
# COMPACT_ATOMS: atom_id res chain seq x y z
N MET A 1 -21.94 -1.54 15.81
CA MET A 1 -20.67 -1.45 15.06
C MET A 1 -21.00 -0.84 13.71
N GLN A 2 -20.33 0.23 13.31
CA GLN A 2 -20.55 0.84 12.00
C GLN A 2 -19.78 0.04 10.95
N THR A 3 -20.45 -0.36 9.87
CA THR A 3 -19.81 -1.04 8.74
C THR A 3 -19.37 -0.02 7.71
N PHE A 4 -18.16 -0.16 7.19
CA PHE A 4 -17.64 0.64 6.10
C PHE A 4 -17.54 -0.23 4.85
N SER A 5 -17.92 0.32 3.70
CA SER A 5 -17.45 -0.20 2.42
C SER A 5 -15.93 -0.04 2.32
N LEU A 6 -15.28 -0.85 1.48
CA LEU A 6 -13.84 -0.72 1.21
C LEU A 6 -13.48 0.69 0.73
N PHE A 7 -14.35 1.30 -0.08
CA PHE A 7 -14.17 2.67 -0.55
C PHE A 7 -14.15 3.68 0.61
N GLU A 8 -15.12 3.59 1.52
CA GLU A 8 -15.18 4.50 2.66
C GLU A 8 -14.00 4.31 3.62
N LEU A 9 -13.57 3.07 3.83
CA LEU A 9 -12.37 2.77 4.62
C LEU A 9 -11.11 3.38 3.98
N ASN A 10 -10.93 3.21 2.67
CA ASN A 10 -9.79 3.78 1.95
C ASN A 10 -9.77 5.31 2.01
N GLU A 11 -10.93 5.96 1.83
CA GLU A 11 -11.04 7.41 1.95
C GLU A 11 -10.76 7.89 3.38
N TYR A 12 -11.22 7.15 4.38
CA TYR A 12 -10.94 7.46 5.78
C TYR A 12 -9.42 7.38 6.07
N ILE A 13 -8.76 6.28 5.70
CA ILE A 13 -7.31 6.11 5.87
C ILE A 13 -6.55 7.22 5.15
N ARG A 14 -6.90 7.52 3.90
CA ARG A 14 -6.26 8.60 3.11
C ARG A 14 -6.33 9.95 3.81
N ARG A 15 -7.49 10.30 4.39
CA ARG A 15 -7.66 11.56 5.13
C ARG A 15 -6.81 11.60 6.40
N VAL A 16 -6.77 10.52 7.15
CA VAL A 16 -5.93 10.42 8.35
C VAL A 16 -4.46 10.61 7.98
N LEU A 17 -3.97 9.94 6.93
CA LEU A 17 -2.60 10.12 6.46
C LEU A 17 -2.34 11.58 6.03
N ALA A 18 -3.21 12.16 5.20
CA ALA A 18 -3.03 13.53 4.71
C ALA A 18 -3.03 14.59 5.83
N LEU A 19 -3.72 14.34 6.94
CA LEU A 19 -3.75 15.25 8.09
C LEU A 19 -2.53 15.11 9.02
N ASN A 20 -1.93 13.91 9.08
CA ASN A 20 -0.87 13.60 10.04
C ASN A 20 0.54 13.67 9.44
N PHE A 21 0.69 13.59 8.12
CA PHE A 21 1.97 13.70 7.44
C PHE A 21 2.08 15.06 6.76
N THR A 22 3.07 15.87 7.15
CA THR A 22 3.30 17.21 6.57
C THR A 22 3.84 17.14 5.15
N ASP A 23 4.55 16.06 4.82
CA ASP A 23 5.26 15.86 3.56
C ASP A 23 5.07 14.44 3.03
N SER A 24 5.35 14.23 1.74
CA SER A 24 5.31 12.90 1.13
C SER A 24 6.36 11.97 1.76
N ILE A 25 5.99 10.71 1.97
CA ILE A 25 6.87 9.68 2.50
C ILE A 25 7.41 8.78 1.38
N TRP A 26 8.64 8.33 1.55
CA TRP A 26 9.24 7.28 0.73
C TRP A 26 9.16 5.95 1.48
N ILE A 27 8.92 4.88 0.74
CA ILE A 27 8.99 3.50 1.25
C ILE A 27 10.03 2.72 0.46
N THR A 28 10.56 1.68 1.08
CA THR A 28 11.41 0.67 0.43
C THR A 28 10.66 -0.65 0.46
N ALA A 29 10.52 -1.30 -0.69
CA ALA A 29 9.82 -2.57 -0.86
C ALA A 29 10.29 -3.26 -2.15
N GLU A 30 10.06 -4.56 -2.27
CA GLU A 30 10.27 -5.32 -3.49
C GLU A 30 9.00 -5.36 -4.36
N ILE A 31 9.16 -5.39 -5.69
CA ILE A 31 8.07 -5.67 -6.61
C ILE A 31 7.89 -7.18 -6.70
N SER A 32 6.77 -7.69 -6.18
CA SER A 32 6.42 -9.11 -6.30
C SER A 32 5.78 -9.42 -7.66
N GLN A 33 4.89 -8.54 -8.14
CA GLN A 33 4.23 -8.66 -9.42
C GLN A 33 4.06 -7.29 -10.09
N ILE A 34 4.09 -7.30 -11.42
CA ILE A 34 3.72 -6.17 -12.26
C ILE A 34 2.69 -6.62 -13.28
N GLY A 35 1.53 -5.98 -13.25
CA GLY A 35 0.46 -6.16 -14.22
C GLY A 35 0.30 -4.92 -15.10
N SER A 36 -0.22 -5.10 -16.31
CA SER A 36 -0.65 -3.97 -17.14
C SER A 36 -2.08 -4.20 -17.62
N ALA A 37 -2.91 -3.15 -17.54
CA ALA A 37 -4.28 -3.18 -18.01
C ALA A 37 -4.71 -1.78 -18.45
N ARG A 38 -5.37 -1.68 -19.60
CA ARG A 38 -5.94 -0.44 -20.14
C ARG A 38 -4.93 0.73 -20.19
N GLY A 39 -3.66 0.44 -20.45
CA GLY A 39 -2.58 1.44 -20.51
C GLY A 39 -1.99 1.85 -19.14
N HIS A 40 -2.43 1.24 -18.04
CA HIS A 40 -1.89 1.46 -16.71
C HIS A 40 -1.09 0.25 -16.23
N TYR A 41 -0.11 0.50 -15.35
CA TYR A 41 0.63 -0.55 -14.64
C TYR A 41 0.19 -0.60 -13.18
N TYR A 42 0.07 -1.82 -12.67
CA TYR A 42 -0.26 -2.11 -11.29
C TYR A 42 0.89 -2.91 -10.69
N LEU A 43 1.33 -2.51 -9.50
CA LEU A 43 2.43 -3.14 -8.78
C LEU A 43 1.89 -3.76 -7.50
N ASP A 44 2.19 -5.04 -7.31
CA ASP A 44 2.04 -5.67 -6.01
C ASP A 44 3.40 -5.63 -5.32
N LEU A 45 3.47 -4.87 -4.23
CA LEU A 45 4.69 -4.70 -3.44
C LEU A 45 4.69 -5.69 -2.28
N ILE A 46 5.87 -6.18 -1.92
CA ILE A 46 6.09 -6.94 -0.69
C ILE A 46 7.29 -6.34 0.03
N GLN A 47 7.39 -6.62 1.33
CA GLN A 47 8.62 -6.43 2.08
C GLN A 47 9.08 -7.79 2.60
N LYS A 48 10.32 -8.14 2.31
CA LYS A 48 10.98 -9.30 2.93
C LYS A 48 11.72 -8.91 4.20
N ASP A 49 11.89 -9.89 5.08
CA ASP A 49 12.82 -9.79 6.19
C ASP A 49 14.28 -9.74 5.68
N ASP A 50 15.16 -8.99 6.34
CA ASP A 50 16.54 -8.81 5.87
C ASP A 50 17.38 -10.09 5.97
N GLN A 51 17.01 -11.00 6.88
CA GLN A 51 17.78 -12.21 7.18
C GLN A 51 17.14 -13.48 6.62
N SER A 52 15.93 -13.39 6.08
CA SER A 52 15.18 -14.52 5.56
C SER A 52 14.27 -14.15 4.40
N ASP A 53 13.94 -15.11 3.55
CA ASP A 53 12.99 -14.89 2.45
C ASP A 53 11.52 -14.76 2.90
N GLN A 54 11.25 -14.58 4.20
CA GLN A 54 9.88 -14.43 4.70
C GLN A 54 9.31 -13.06 4.32
N ILE A 55 8.07 -13.06 3.85
CA ILE A 55 7.31 -11.83 3.57
C ILE A 55 6.74 -11.31 4.89
N VAL A 56 7.10 -10.08 5.25
CA VAL A 56 6.67 -9.42 6.50
C VAL A 56 5.59 -8.36 6.26
N ALA A 57 5.43 -7.86 5.03
CA ALA A 57 4.36 -6.94 4.65
C ALA A 57 3.95 -7.08 3.16
N GLN A 58 2.69 -6.72 2.87
CA GLN A 58 2.08 -6.63 1.53
C GLN A 58 1.04 -5.51 1.52
#